data_AF-A0A2V8TQW9-F1
#
_entry.id   AF-A0A2V8TQW9-F1
#
_cell.length_a   1.000
_cell.length_b   1.000
_cell.length_c   1.000
_cell.angle_alpha   90.00
_cell.angle_beta   90.00
_cell.angle_gamma   90.00
#
_symmetry.space_group_name_H-M   'P 1'
#
loop_
_entity.id
_entity.type
_entity.pdbx_description
1 polymer ?
#
loop_
_entity_poly.entity_id
_entity_poly.type
_entity_poly.pdbx_seq_one_letter_code
_entity_poly.pdbx_strand_id
1 'polypeptide(L)'
;MAAISYDSPAILKNFAGRKQITFPLLSDPDSKIIRAYGILNETAPKGPFYGIPYPGTFVVDTNGIVIAKYFEDDYTERYTSADILINQFGGEASAAHSTIEAKHLRISASSSTAVVRPGQRIVLVLDIELKPGIHVYAPGVEGYIPIDLAIGDSAALTAHPALYPPSKMLHLQAINETVPIYTGRIRVLREVTIGKSAPVGDLLIEGAFRYQACDDEKCFIPETVPVKWALRVDPPDRQRAPAEIQHKTK
;
A
#
# COMPACT_ATOMS: atom_id res chain seq x y z
N MET A 1 0.26 1.66 -19.26
CA MET A 1 1.39 1.33 -18.36
C MET A 1 2.51 0.72 -19.20
N ALA A 2 3.77 1.02 -18.87
CA ALA A 2 4.96 0.35 -19.41
C ALA A 2 6.00 0.25 -18.28
N ALA A 3 6.92 -0.72 -18.37
CA ALA A 3 8.07 -0.78 -17.49
C ALA A 3 9.36 -0.66 -18.31
N ILE A 4 10.42 -0.12 -17.69
CA ILE A 4 11.75 0.02 -18.30
C ILE A 4 12.77 -0.76 -17.47
N SER A 5 13.67 -1.47 -18.13
CA SER A 5 14.78 -2.19 -17.49
C SER A 5 16.05 -2.07 -18.31
N TYR A 6 17.19 -2.21 -17.66
CA TYR A 6 18.49 -2.38 -18.30
C TYR A 6 18.64 -3.73 -19.04
N ASP A 7 17.66 -4.62 -18.93
CA ASP A 7 17.64 -5.91 -19.61
C ASP A 7 17.49 -5.77 -21.13
N SER A 8 18.12 -6.68 -21.88
CA SER A 8 17.99 -6.75 -23.34
C SER A 8 16.56 -7.11 -23.78
N PRO A 9 16.16 -6.81 -25.04
CA PRO A 9 14.85 -7.20 -25.54
C PRO A 9 14.59 -8.72 -25.46
N ALA A 10 15.64 -9.53 -25.62
CA ALA A 10 15.54 -10.99 -25.52
C ALA A 10 15.21 -11.45 -24.09
N ILE A 11 15.89 -10.88 -23.07
CA ILE A 11 15.61 -11.15 -21.66
C ILE A 11 14.19 -10.73 -21.32
N LEU A 12 13.79 -9.52 -21.71
CA LEU A 12 12.45 -8.99 -21.43
C LEU A 12 11.36 -9.82 -22.10
N LYS A 13 11.55 -10.26 -23.35
CA LYS A 13 10.60 -11.15 -24.04
C LYS A 13 10.45 -12.50 -23.33
N ASN A 14 11.56 -13.10 -22.88
CA ASN A 14 11.53 -14.35 -22.12
C ASN A 14 10.78 -14.18 -20.78
N PHE A 15 11.10 -13.11 -20.04
CA PHE A 15 10.46 -12.79 -18.77
C PHE A 15 8.96 -12.53 -18.94
N ALA A 16 8.59 -11.70 -19.92
CA ALA A 16 7.19 -11.38 -20.21
C ALA A 16 6.38 -12.62 -20.57
N GLY A 17 6.92 -13.52 -21.41
CA GLY A 17 6.25 -14.78 -21.75
C GLY A 17 6.04 -15.68 -20.53
N ARG A 18 7.07 -15.81 -19.68
CA ARG A 18 7.00 -16.65 -18.47
C ARG A 18 6.04 -16.11 -17.41
N LYS A 19 5.98 -14.78 -17.25
CA LYS A 19 5.12 -14.10 -16.27
C LYS A 19 3.78 -13.63 -16.84
N GLN A 20 3.51 -13.93 -18.12
CA GLN A 20 2.30 -13.51 -18.83
C GLN A 20 2.06 -12.00 -18.74
N ILE A 21 3.13 -11.21 -18.86
CA ILE A 21 3.06 -9.75 -18.81
C ILE A 21 2.47 -9.25 -20.12
N THR A 22 1.37 -8.49 -20.02
CA THR A 22 0.59 -8.00 -21.17
C THR A 22 0.88 -6.54 -21.54
N PHE A 23 1.63 -5.82 -20.71
CA PHE A 23 2.03 -4.44 -20.98
C PHE A 23 3.48 -4.36 -21.51
N PRO A 24 3.86 -3.28 -22.22
CA PRO A 24 5.20 -3.15 -22.79
C PRO A 24 6.33 -3.16 -21.75
N LEU A 25 7.38 -3.94 -22.02
CA LEU A 25 8.66 -3.88 -21.33
C LEU A 25 9.70 -3.25 -22.26
N LEU A 26 10.17 -2.05 -21.92
CA LEU A 26 11.13 -1.25 -22.66
C LEU A 26 12.55 -1.60 -22.22
N SER A 27 13.43 -1.84 -23.19
CA SER A 27 14.83 -2.19 -22.97
C SER A 27 15.72 -0.95 -23.02
N ASP A 28 16.60 -0.80 -22.02
CA ASP A 28 17.60 0.27 -21.92
C ASP A 28 18.99 -0.32 -21.55
N PRO A 29 19.62 -1.11 -22.43
CA PRO A 29 20.76 -1.97 -22.08
C PRO A 29 22.05 -1.23 -21.66
N ASP A 30 22.13 0.06 -21.92
CA ASP A 30 23.22 0.93 -21.46
C ASP A 30 22.78 1.88 -20.34
N SER A 31 21.56 1.69 -19.82
CA SER A 31 20.93 2.51 -18.79
C SER A 31 20.93 4.01 -19.14
N LYS A 32 20.79 4.37 -20.42
CA LYS A 32 20.84 5.77 -20.88
C LYS A 32 19.61 6.54 -20.42
N ILE A 33 18.44 5.93 -20.53
CA ILE A 33 17.18 6.51 -20.06
C ILE A 33 17.13 6.49 -18.54
N ILE A 34 17.53 5.37 -17.91
CA ILE A 34 17.66 5.25 -16.45
C ILE A 34 18.52 6.39 -15.87
N ARG A 35 19.67 6.69 -16.49
CA ARG A 35 20.54 7.82 -16.11
C ARG A 35 19.91 9.17 -16.39
N ALA A 36 19.26 9.35 -17.55
CA ALA A 36 18.59 10.60 -17.91
C ALA A 36 17.48 10.98 -16.91
N TYR A 37 16.81 9.98 -16.33
CA TYR A 37 15.81 10.18 -15.28
C TYR A 37 16.41 10.33 -13.88
N GLY A 38 17.74 10.19 -13.72
CA GLY A 38 18.43 10.31 -12.44
C GLY A 38 18.12 9.18 -11.46
N ILE A 39 17.71 8.01 -11.95
CA ILE A 39 17.25 6.88 -11.11
C ILE A 39 18.22 5.70 -11.13
N LEU A 40 19.45 5.87 -11.61
CA LEU A 40 20.45 4.81 -11.55
C LEU A 40 20.78 4.47 -10.09
N ASN A 41 20.81 3.17 -9.76
CA ASN A 41 21.29 2.73 -8.45
C ASN A 41 22.82 2.69 -8.43
N GLU A 42 23.44 3.73 -7.86
CA GLU A 42 24.90 3.84 -7.75
C GLU A 42 25.50 2.93 -6.66
N THR A 43 24.67 2.38 -5.77
CA THR A 43 25.11 1.43 -4.73
C THR A 43 25.20 -0.01 -5.25
N ALA A 44 24.66 -0.29 -6.44
CA ALA A 44 24.65 -1.63 -6.99
C ALA A 44 26.09 -2.09 -7.35
N PRO A 45 26.46 -3.35 -7.04
CA PRO A 45 27.78 -3.86 -7.38
C PRO A 45 27.98 -3.92 -8.89
N LYS A 46 29.23 -3.70 -9.34
CA LYS A 46 29.63 -3.88 -10.74
C LYS A 46 29.43 -5.34 -11.18
N GLY A 47 29.24 -5.56 -12.48
CA GLY A 47 28.97 -6.87 -13.07
C GLY A 47 27.51 -7.00 -13.53
N PRO A 48 26.81 -8.12 -13.27
CA PRO A 48 25.48 -8.39 -13.85
C PRO A 48 24.38 -7.45 -13.35
N PHE A 49 24.62 -6.70 -12.26
CA PHE A 49 23.71 -5.71 -11.69
C PHE A 49 24.06 -4.27 -12.09
N TYR A 50 25.12 -4.08 -12.87
CA TYR A 50 25.52 -2.77 -13.35
C TYR A 50 24.46 -2.19 -14.28
N GLY A 51 23.96 -0.99 -13.96
CA GLY A 51 22.91 -0.33 -14.73
C GLY A 51 21.50 -0.47 -14.16
N ILE A 52 21.33 -1.21 -13.06
CA ILE A 52 20.03 -1.36 -12.40
C ILE A 52 19.56 0.01 -11.84
N PRO A 53 18.27 0.38 -12.00
CA PRO A 53 17.74 1.58 -11.39
C PRO A 53 17.38 1.34 -9.91
N TYR A 54 17.26 2.41 -9.12
CA TYR A 54 16.42 2.38 -7.93
C TYR A 54 15.00 2.02 -8.37
N PRO A 55 14.35 1.03 -7.72
CA PRO A 55 13.02 0.64 -8.12
C PRO A 55 12.06 1.81 -7.87
N GLY A 56 11.22 2.08 -8.86
CA GLY A 56 10.17 3.05 -8.67
C GLY A 56 9.19 3.12 -9.81
N THR A 57 8.16 3.93 -9.59
CA THR A 57 7.06 4.15 -10.52
C THR A 57 6.86 5.64 -10.69
N PHE A 58 6.80 6.07 -11.95
CA PHE A 58 6.29 7.39 -12.32
C PHE A 58 4.83 7.27 -12.70
N VAL A 59 4.00 8.18 -12.18
CA VAL A 59 2.65 8.37 -12.66
C VAL A 59 2.66 9.58 -13.58
N VAL A 60 2.16 9.40 -14.81
CA VAL A 60 2.10 10.46 -15.81
C VAL A 60 0.65 10.77 -16.19
N ASP A 61 0.35 12.03 -16.45
CA ASP A 61 -0.95 12.46 -16.97
C ASP A 61 -1.08 12.17 -18.49
N THR A 62 -2.21 12.54 -19.07
CA THR A 62 -2.49 12.34 -20.51
C THR A 62 -1.63 13.22 -21.43
N ASN A 63 -0.94 14.23 -20.90
CA ASN A 63 -0.03 15.11 -21.63
C ASN A 63 1.44 14.64 -21.51
N GLY A 64 1.70 13.55 -20.78
CA GLY A 64 3.04 13.02 -20.54
C GLY A 64 3.80 13.72 -19.41
N ILE A 65 3.12 14.50 -18.57
CA ILE A 65 3.73 15.18 -17.41
C ILE A 65 3.73 14.22 -16.23
N VAL A 66 4.87 14.11 -15.54
CA VAL A 66 4.97 13.35 -14.29
C VAL A 66 4.22 14.07 -13.18
N ILE A 67 3.17 13.44 -12.66
CA ILE A 67 2.31 13.98 -11.59
C ILE A 67 2.57 13.34 -10.23
N ALA A 68 3.20 12.16 -10.18
CA ALA A 68 3.64 11.53 -8.94
C ALA A 68 4.86 10.62 -9.16
N LYS A 69 5.63 10.38 -8.09
CA LYS A 69 6.82 9.53 -8.05
C LYS A 69 6.76 8.64 -6.83
N TYR A 70 6.95 7.34 -7.01
CA TYR A 70 6.97 6.33 -5.94
C TYR A 70 8.30 5.59 -6.00
N PHE A 71 9.21 5.89 -5.08
CA PHE A 71 10.56 5.32 -5.00
C PHE A 71 10.87 4.96 -3.56
N GLU A 72 11.65 3.91 -3.36
CA GLU A 72 12.17 3.49 -2.06
C GLU A 72 13.70 3.50 -2.09
N ASP A 73 14.31 3.85 -0.96
CA ASP A 73 15.77 3.84 -0.80
C ASP A 73 16.32 2.40 -0.81
N ASP A 74 15.58 1.47 -0.18
CA ASP A 74 15.89 0.04 -0.24
C ASP A 74 15.33 -0.55 -1.55
N TYR A 75 16.23 -1.04 -2.42
CA TYR A 75 15.85 -1.59 -3.72
C TYR A 75 14.98 -2.86 -3.66
N THR A 76 14.88 -3.47 -2.48
CA THR A 76 14.02 -4.63 -2.24
C THR A 76 12.61 -4.23 -1.84
N GLU A 77 12.41 -2.98 -1.42
CA GLU A 77 11.10 -2.43 -1.16
C GLU A 77 10.45 -1.92 -2.45
N ARG A 78 9.15 -2.18 -2.62
CA ARG A 78 8.45 -1.74 -3.82
C ARG A 78 6.96 -1.56 -3.60
N TYR A 79 6.47 -0.36 -3.91
CA TYR A 79 5.06 -0.08 -4.10
C TYR A 79 4.45 -0.98 -5.18
N THR A 80 3.31 -1.60 -4.89
CA THR A 80 2.55 -2.33 -5.90
C THR A 80 1.72 -1.38 -6.75
N SER A 81 1.40 -1.76 -7.99
CA SER A 81 0.51 -0.93 -8.84
C SER A 81 -0.88 -0.76 -8.23
N ALA A 82 -1.39 -1.78 -7.54
CA ALA A 82 -2.67 -1.70 -6.84
C ALA A 82 -2.64 -0.72 -5.66
N ASP A 83 -1.53 -0.68 -4.93
CA ASP A 83 -1.29 0.31 -3.87
C ASP A 83 -1.35 1.74 -4.41
N ILE A 84 -0.59 2.02 -5.49
CA ILE A 84 -0.59 3.32 -6.17
C ILE A 84 -1.99 3.68 -6.65
N LEU A 85 -2.75 2.73 -7.21
CA LEU A 85 -4.13 2.98 -7.67
C LEU A 85 -5.07 3.40 -6.54
N ILE A 86 -4.96 2.77 -5.37
CA ILE A 86 -5.79 3.10 -4.21
C ILE A 86 -5.39 4.46 -3.65
N ASN A 87 -4.10 4.67 -3.39
CA ASN A 87 -3.59 5.89 -2.77
C ASN A 87 -3.77 7.13 -3.67
N GLN A 88 -3.46 7.02 -4.96
CA GLN A 88 -3.44 8.16 -5.87
C GLN A 88 -4.82 8.45 -6.48
N PHE A 89 -5.64 7.42 -6.71
CA PHE A 89 -6.85 7.54 -7.52
C PHE A 89 -8.12 7.05 -6.80
N GLY A 90 -8.03 6.66 -5.53
CA GLY A 90 -9.19 6.17 -4.77
C GLY A 90 -9.74 4.84 -5.28
N GLY A 91 -8.90 4.03 -5.92
CA GLY A 91 -9.28 2.71 -6.44
C GLY A 91 -9.90 1.79 -5.38
N GLU A 92 -10.62 0.77 -5.83
CA GLU A 92 -11.20 -0.24 -4.94
C GLU A 92 -10.17 -1.31 -4.57
N ALA A 93 -10.07 -1.60 -3.27
CA ALA A 93 -9.37 -2.79 -2.80
C ALA A 93 -10.27 -4.02 -3.00
N SER A 94 -9.78 -5.01 -3.76
CA SER A 94 -10.59 -6.16 -4.19
C SER A 94 -10.15 -7.48 -3.57
N ALA A 95 -9.16 -7.47 -2.69
CA ALA A 95 -8.52 -8.67 -2.18
C ALA A 95 -8.73 -8.85 -0.67
N ALA A 96 -9.11 -10.06 -0.27
CA ALA A 96 -9.35 -10.50 1.11
C ALA A 96 -10.37 -9.63 1.86
N HIS A 97 -11.66 -9.96 1.73
CA HIS A 97 -12.73 -9.24 2.42
C HIS A 97 -13.12 -9.96 3.70
N SER A 98 -12.94 -9.29 4.84
CA SER A 98 -13.67 -9.65 6.08
C SER A 98 -14.63 -8.52 6.41
N THR A 99 -15.86 -8.88 6.82
CA THR A 99 -16.85 -7.91 7.29
C THR A 99 -17.19 -8.22 8.74
N ILE A 100 -17.21 -7.19 9.57
CA ILE A 100 -17.46 -7.26 11.00
C ILE A 100 -18.56 -6.28 11.33
N GLU A 101 -19.65 -6.79 11.91
CA GLU A 101 -20.73 -5.99 12.47
C GLU A 101 -20.39 -5.66 13.93
N ALA A 102 -20.13 -4.38 14.20
CA ALA A 102 -19.95 -3.88 15.56
C ALA A 102 -21.22 -3.17 16.04
N LYS A 103 -21.21 -2.71 17.29
CA LYS A 103 -22.40 -2.13 17.91
C LYS A 103 -22.88 -0.86 17.19
N HIS A 104 -21.96 0.02 16.80
CA HIS A 104 -22.29 1.34 16.22
C HIS A 104 -21.92 1.49 14.74
N LEU A 105 -21.24 0.51 14.17
CA LEU A 105 -20.66 0.59 12.83
C LEU A 105 -20.47 -0.79 12.22
N ARG A 106 -20.32 -0.83 10.90
CA ARG A 106 -19.86 -2.00 10.15
C ARG A 106 -18.46 -1.72 9.62
N ILE A 107 -17.58 -2.71 9.71
CA ILE A 107 -16.22 -2.66 9.17
C ILE A 107 -16.11 -3.65 8.01
N SER A 108 -15.54 -3.22 6.90
CA SER A 108 -15.06 -4.07 5.82
C SER A 108 -13.56 -3.88 5.66
N ALA A 109 -12.79 -4.91 6.00
CA ALA A 109 -11.35 -4.94 5.85
C ALA A 109 -11.00 -5.58 4.50
N SER A 110 -10.18 -4.90 3.70
CA SER A 110 -9.68 -5.38 2.40
C SER A 110 -8.24 -4.94 2.18
N SER A 111 -7.60 -5.46 1.12
CA SER A 111 -6.21 -5.18 0.78
C SER A 111 -6.07 -4.87 -0.71
N SER A 112 -4.97 -4.19 -1.07
CA SER A 112 -4.68 -3.88 -2.48
C SER A 112 -4.39 -5.13 -3.32
N THR A 113 -3.95 -6.23 -2.70
CA THR A 113 -3.67 -7.51 -3.36
C THR A 113 -3.75 -8.66 -2.37
N ALA A 114 -4.23 -9.83 -2.83
CA ALA A 114 -4.31 -11.04 -2.00
C ALA A 114 -2.99 -11.81 -1.97
N VAL A 115 -2.14 -11.60 -2.99
CA VAL A 115 -0.86 -12.27 -3.14
C VAL A 115 0.25 -11.23 -3.11
N VAL A 116 1.23 -11.47 -2.25
CA VAL A 116 2.37 -10.60 -2.00
C VAL A 116 3.68 -11.36 -2.10
N ARG A 117 4.79 -10.64 -2.15
CA ARG A 117 6.15 -11.18 -2.07
C ARG A 117 6.95 -10.41 -1.03
N PRO A 118 8.00 -11.00 -0.45
CA PRO A 118 8.89 -10.29 0.46
C PRO A 118 9.41 -8.99 -0.15
N GLY A 119 9.38 -7.91 0.63
CA GLY A 119 9.74 -6.55 0.22
C GLY A 119 8.61 -5.74 -0.42
N GLN A 120 7.47 -6.34 -0.78
CA GLN A 120 6.38 -5.54 -1.36
C GLN A 120 5.70 -4.64 -0.32
N ARG A 121 5.39 -3.41 -0.72
CA ARG A 121 4.53 -2.48 0.01
C ARG A 121 3.12 -2.51 -0.57
N ILE A 122 2.14 -2.69 0.31
CA ILE A 122 0.72 -2.79 -0.02
C ILE A 122 -0.12 -1.88 0.88
N VAL A 123 -1.35 -1.59 0.46
CA VAL A 123 -2.35 -0.92 1.28
C VAL A 123 -3.29 -1.95 1.90
N LEU A 124 -3.48 -1.85 3.20
CA LEU A 124 -4.62 -2.40 3.92
C LEU A 124 -5.69 -1.31 4.02
N VAL A 125 -6.90 -1.63 3.60
CA VAL A 125 -8.05 -0.73 3.57
C VAL A 125 -9.04 -1.15 4.64
N LEU A 126 -9.53 -0.16 5.38
CA LEU A 126 -10.60 -0.31 6.35
C LEU A 126 -11.75 0.62 5.98
N ASP A 127 -12.79 0.06 5.36
CA ASP A 127 -14.02 0.77 5.06
C ASP A 127 -14.97 0.64 6.25
N ILE A 128 -15.37 1.77 6.82
CA ILE A 128 -16.21 1.86 8.02
C ILE A 128 -17.51 2.55 7.64
N GLU A 129 -18.64 1.92 7.97
CA GLU A 129 -19.97 2.48 7.81
C GLU A 129 -20.59 2.69 9.19
N LEU A 130 -20.68 3.96 9.61
CA LEU A 130 -21.35 4.34 10.85
C LEU A 130 -22.87 4.22 10.69
N LYS A 131 -23.55 3.76 11.75
CA LYS A 131 -25.02 3.75 11.80
C LYS A 131 -25.58 5.19 11.77
N PRO A 132 -26.83 5.38 11.32
CA PRO A 132 -27.48 6.70 11.33
C PRO A 132 -27.45 7.34 12.73
N GLY A 133 -27.18 8.65 12.78
CA GLY A 133 -27.09 9.41 14.04
C GLY A 133 -25.81 9.18 14.85
N ILE A 134 -24.90 8.34 14.38
CA ILE A 134 -23.60 8.11 15.04
C ILE A 134 -22.50 8.95 14.39
N HIS A 135 -21.67 9.55 15.23
CA HIS A 135 -20.39 10.12 14.85
C HIS A 135 -19.24 9.57 15.70
N VAL A 136 -18.02 9.72 15.19
CA VAL A 136 -16.77 9.37 15.88
C VAL A 136 -15.76 10.51 15.70
N TYR A 137 -14.85 10.68 16.64
CA TYR A 137 -13.85 11.73 16.54
C TYR A 137 -12.73 11.37 15.55
N ALA A 138 -12.26 12.37 14.82
CA ALA A 138 -11.13 12.23 13.91
C ALA A 138 -9.79 12.37 14.66
N PRO A 139 -8.69 11.81 14.11
CA PRO A 139 -7.36 11.98 14.68
C PRO A 139 -6.97 13.46 14.86
N GLY A 140 -6.21 13.74 15.92
CA GLY A 140 -5.76 15.08 16.28
C GLY A 140 -6.72 15.86 17.19
N VAL A 141 -7.86 15.28 17.56
CA VAL A 141 -8.75 15.86 18.57
C VAL A 141 -8.10 15.86 19.96
N GLU A 142 -8.33 16.91 20.75
CA GLU A 142 -7.85 17.02 22.14
C GLU A 142 -8.97 16.70 23.13
N GLY A 143 -8.68 15.91 24.17
CA GLY A 143 -9.67 15.59 25.21
C GLY A 143 -10.70 14.50 24.85
N TYR A 144 -10.69 14.02 23.60
CA TYR A 144 -11.60 12.98 23.11
C TYR A 144 -10.84 11.74 22.61
N ILE A 145 -11.57 10.65 22.38
CA ILE A 145 -11.00 9.38 21.89
C ILE A 145 -11.26 9.29 20.38
N PRO A 146 -10.23 9.50 19.52
CA PRO A 146 -10.38 9.38 18.08
C PRO A 146 -10.48 7.91 17.65
N ILE A 147 -10.87 7.72 16.39
CA ILE A 147 -10.63 6.46 15.71
C ILE A 147 -9.12 6.20 15.58
N ASP A 148 -8.72 4.94 15.76
CA ASP A 148 -7.34 4.51 15.61
C ASP A 148 -7.28 3.08 15.07
N LEU A 149 -6.44 2.86 14.06
CA LEU A 149 -6.14 1.53 13.53
C LEU A 149 -4.71 1.14 13.94
N ALA A 150 -4.62 0.26 14.92
CA ALA A 150 -3.36 -0.30 15.38
C ALA A 150 -3.03 -1.59 14.63
N ILE A 151 -1.84 -1.64 14.04
CA ILE A 151 -1.22 -2.84 13.47
C ILE A 151 0.21 -2.90 14.01
N GLY A 152 0.59 -4.04 14.59
CA GLY A 152 1.91 -4.23 15.18
C GLY A 152 2.97 -4.62 14.15
N ASP A 153 4.19 -4.15 14.36
CA ASP A 153 5.35 -4.61 13.61
C ASP A 153 5.73 -6.05 14.00
N SER A 154 6.30 -6.77 13.04
CA SER A 154 6.80 -8.13 13.21
C SER A 154 7.93 -8.42 12.23
N ALA A 155 8.60 -9.57 12.37
CA ALA A 155 9.60 -10.01 11.40
C ALA A 155 9.04 -10.24 9.98
N ALA A 156 7.71 -10.36 9.84
CA ALA A 156 7.04 -10.56 8.56
C ALA A 156 6.40 -9.28 8.01
N LEU A 157 6.32 -8.20 8.80
CA LEU A 157 5.53 -7.02 8.46
C LEU A 157 6.04 -5.77 9.19
N THR A 158 6.21 -4.67 8.45
CA THR A 158 6.39 -3.33 9.02
C THR A 158 5.19 -2.48 8.66
N ALA A 159 4.54 -1.86 9.64
CA ALA A 159 3.37 -1.03 9.46
C ALA A 159 3.74 0.46 9.39
N HIS A 160 3.27 1.14 8.34
CA HIS A 160 3.48 2.57 8.13
C HIS A 160 2.31 3.39 8.71
N PRO A 161 2.43 4.71 8.91
CA PRO A 161 1.34 5.53 9.44
C PRO A 161 0.02 5.36 8.68
N ALA A 162 -1.11 5.45 9.41
CA ALA A 162 -2.43 5.40 8.81
C ALA A 162 -2.78 6.74 8.14
N LEU A 163 -3.41 6.67 6.98
CA LEU A 163 -3.99 7.82 6.29
C LEU A 163 -5.50 7.83 6.54
N TYR A 164 -5.97 8.99 6.99
CA TYR A 164 -7.37 9.24 7.33
C TYR A 164 -7.97 10.25 6.35
N PRO A 165 -9.27 10.15 6.02
CA PRO A 165 -9.91 11.08 5.11
C PRO A 165 -10.09 12.46 5.78
N PRO A 166 -10.36 13.53 5.02
CA PRO A 166 -10.72 14.82 5.61
C PRO A 166 -11.93 14.71 6.54
N SER A 167 -11.84 15.32 7.72
CA SER A 167 -12.91 15.35 8.72
C SER A 167 -13.82 16.57 8.56
N LYS A 168 -14.97 16.52 9.25
CA LYS A 168 -15.88 17.67 9.38
C LYS A 168 -15.77 18.25 10.79
N MET A 169 -15.90 19.55 10.93
CA MET A 169 -15.94 20.19 12.25
C MET A 169 -17.37 20.19 12.78
N LEU A 170 -17.60 19.62 13.96
CA LEU A 170 -18.85 19.69 14.69
C LEU A 170 -18.72 20.71 15.82
N HIS A 171 -19.69 21.61 15.92
CA HIS A 171 -19.79 22.55 17.04
C HIS A 171 -20.72 22.01 18.12
N LEU A 172 -20.17 21.74 19.29
CA LEU A 172 -20.86 21.24 20.47
C LEU A 172 -21.38 22.42 21.31
N GLN A 173 -22.61 22.87 21.04
CA GLN A 173 -23.17 24.09 21.63
C GLN A 173 -23.20 24.08 23.18
N ALA A 174 -23.45 22.92 23.79
CA ALA A 174 -23.58 22.80 25.25
C ALA A 174 -22.28 23.17 26.01
N ILE A 175 -21.12 22.97 25.37
CA ILE A 175 -19.80 23.24 25.95
C ILE A 175 -19.00 24.25 25.12
N ASN A 176 -19.60 24.80 24.06
CA ASN A 176 -19.02 25.76 23.14
C ASN A 176 -17.67 25.33 22.54
N GLU A 177 -17.53 24.04 22.23
CA GLU A 177 -16.32 23.47 21.62
C GLU A 177 -16.55 23.13 20.15
N THR A 178 -15.47 23.10 19.36
CA THR A 178 -15.53 22.70 17.95
C THR A 178 -14.50 21.61 17.69
N VAL A 179 -14.97 20.44 17.29
CA VAL A 179 -14.17 19.21 17.26
C VAL A 179 -14.27 18.52 15.89
N PRO A 180 -13.19 17.90 15.40
CA PRO A 180 -13.21 17.20 14.14
C PRO A 180 -13.85 15.81 14.31
N ILE A 181 -14.82 15.50 13.47
CA ILE A 181 -15.59 14.26 13.50
C ILE A 181 -15.71 13.62 12.12
N TYR A 182 -16.11 12.36 12.14
CA TYR A 182 -16.62 11.64 10.97
C TYR A 182 -18.07 11.19 11.19
N THR A 183 -18.80 11.14 10.08
CA THR A 183 -20.19 10.65 9.97
C THR A 183 -20.32 9.81 8.71
N GLY A 184 -21.19 8.81 8.70
CA GLY A 184 -21.46 8.01 7.50
C GLY A 184 -20.29 7.07 7.17
N ARG A 185 -19.69 7.23 5.99
CA ARG A 185 -18.63 6.33 5.49
C ARG A 185 -17.24 6.92 5.72
N ILE A 186 -16.32 6.10 6.21
CA ILE A 186 -14.92 6.45 6.45
C ILE A 186 -14.06 5.39 5.79
N ARG A 187 -13.07 5.80 5.01
CA ARG A 187 -12.05 4.90 4.46
C ARG A 187 -10.71 5.22 5.08
N VAL A 188 -10.17 4.31 5.88
CA VAL A 188 -8.83 4.41 6.46
C VAL A 188 -7.88 3.54 5.65
N LEU A 189 -6.73 4.09 5.29
CA LEU A 189 -5.67 3.37 4.58
C LEU A 189 -4.48 3.16 5.51
N ARG A 190 -3.89 1.98 5.49
CA ARG A 190 -2.69 1.63 6.26
C ARG A 190 -1.72 0.93 5.33
N GLU A 191 -0.63 1.58 4.99
CA GLU A 191 0.45 0.95 4.23
C GLU A 191 1.21 -0.03 5.12
N VAL A 192 1.58 -1.18 4.55
CA VAL A 192 2.44 -2.16 5.20
C VAL A 192 3.47 -2.71 4.23
N THR A 193 4.68 -2.95 4.71
CA THR A 193 5.77 -3.58 3.95
C THR A 193 5.96 -5.01 4.42
N ILE A 194 5.90 -5.96 3.49
CA ILE A 194 6.12 -7.37 3.78
C ILE A 194 7.62 -7.57 4.05
N GLY A 195 7.96 -8.07 5.23
CA GLY A 195 9.34 -8.29 5.64
C GLY A 195 10.08 -9.26 4.72
N LYS A 196 11.39 -9.07 4.55
CA LYS A 196 12.27 -9.94 3.74
C LYS A 196 12.27 -11.40 4.23
N SER A 197 12.09 -11.57 5.53
CA SER A 197 12.00 -12.85 6.24
C SER A 197 10.57 -13.38 6.37
N ALA A 198 9.58 -12.74 5.75
CA ALA A 198 8.21 -13.24 5.77
C ALA A 198 8.16 -14.68 5.23
N PRO A 199 7.55 -15.63 5.97
CA PRO A 199 7.47 -17.01 5.53
C PRO A 199 6.61 -17.10 4.26
N VAL A 200 7.04 -17.93 3.32
CA VAL A 200 6.25 -18.27 2.13
C VAL A 200 5.04 -19.10 2.55
N GLY A 201 3.88 -18.79 2.01
CA GLY A 201 2.61 -19.42 2.38
C GLY A 201 1.59 -18.40 2.87
N ASP A 202 0.71 -18.83 3.77
CA ASP A 202 -0.38 -17.99 4.25
C ASP A 202 0.14 -17.00 5.32
N LEU A 203 -0.26 -15.75 5.20
CA LEU A 203 0.09 -14.66 6.11
C LEU A 203 -1.20 -14.02 6.61
N LEU A 204 -1.44 -14.13 7.92
CA LEU A 204 -2.54 -13.45 8.59
C LEU A 204 -2.00 -12.18 9.24
N ILE A 205 -2.50 -11.03 8.80
CA ILE A 205 -2.24 -9.74 9.45
C ILE A 205 -3.41 -9.46 10.39
N GLU A 206 -3.10 -9.21 11.66
CA GLU A 206 -4.07 -8.87 12.69
C GLU A 206 -3.90 -7.41 13.10
N GLY A 207 -5.01 -6.72 13.29
CA GLY A 207 -5.06 -5.34 13.78
C GLY A 207 -6.20 -5.14 14.76
N ALA A 208 -6.22 -3.97 15.37
CA ALA A 208 -7.25 -3.55 16.30
C ALA A 208 -7.74 -2.15 15.92
N PHE A 209 -9.03 -2.03 15.60
CA PHE A 209 -9.67 -0.75 15.33
C PHE A 209 -10.36 -0.25 16.61
N ARG A 210 -9.80 0.79 17.22
CA ARG A 210 -10.34 1.41 18.43
C ARG A 210 -11.14 2.65 18.05
N TYR A 211 -12.31 2.82 18.66
CA TYR A 211 -13.16 3.99 18.44
C TYR A 211 -14.01 4.31 19.66
N GLN A 212 -14.50 5.55 19.73
CA GLN A 212 -15.59 5.95 20.61
C GLN A 212 -16.70 6.55 19.77
N ALA A 213 -17.86 5.88 19.75
CA ALA A 213 -19.06 6.42 19.13
C ALA A 213 -19.74 7.42 20.05
N CYS A 214 -20.34 8.45 19.47
CA CYS A 214 -21.26 9.36 20.14
C CYS A 214 -22.51 9.54 19.27
N ASP A 215 -23.65 9.74 19.91
CA ASP A 215 -24.86 10.27 19.30
C ASP A 215 -25.01 11.77 19.66
N ASP A 216 -26.17 12.36 19.37
CA ASP A 216 -26.42 13.77 19.63
C ASP A 216 -26.55 14.10 21.14
N GLU A 217 -26.68 13.10 22.01
CA GLU A 217 -26.90 13.28 23.44
C GLU A 217 -25.66 12.91 24.27
N LYS A 218 -24.94 11.86 23.86
CA LYS A 218 -23.86 11.27 24.67
C LYS A 218 -22.81 10.54 23.85
N CYS A 219 -21.66 10.37 24.47
CA CYS A 219 -20.64 9.43 24.02
C CYS A 219 -20.77 8.08 24.73
N PHE A 220 -20.65 7.01 23.94
CA PHE A 220 -20.67 5.64 24.44
C PHE A 220 -19.30 5.23 25.01
N ILE A 221 -19.26 4.04 25.62
CA ILE A 221 -18.00 3.44 26.07
C ILE A 221 -17.14 3.12 24.84
N PRO A 222 -15.84 3.43 24.85
CA PRO A 222 -14.94 3.08 23.76
C PRO A 222 -14.91 1.57 23.48
N GLU A 223 -14.82 1.22 22.21
CA GLU A 223 -14.79 -0.16 21.74
C GLU A 223 -13.53 -0.41 20.92
N THR A 224 -13.05 -1.65 20.96
CA THR A 224 -11.93 -2.12 20.12
C THR A 224 -12.41 -3.34 19.35
N VAL A 225 -12.38 -3.25 18.03
CA VAL A 225 -12.80 -4.31 17.11
C VAL A 225 -11.56 -4.96 16.51
N PRO A 226 -11.35 -6.27 16.70
CA PRO A 226 -10.26 -6.98 16.04
C PRO A 226 -10.54 -7.09 14.54
N VAL A 227 -9.56 -6.75 13.71
CA VAL A 227 -9.65 -6.77 12.24
C VAL A 227 -8.53 -7.64 11.67
N LYS A 228 -8.79 -8.31 10.56
CA LYS A 228 -7.85 -9.28 9.99
C LYS A 228 -7.80 -9.22 8.46
N TRP A 229 -6.60 -9.43 7.92
CA TRP A 229 -6.35 -9.60 6.48
C TRP A 229 -5.62 -10.91 6.25
N ALA A 230 -6.19 -11.76 5.41
CA ALA A 230 -5.57 -13.02 5.00
C ALA A 230 -4.92 -12.84 3.62
N LEU A 231 -3.59 -12.94 3.58
CA LEU A 231 -2.78 -12.79 2.38
C LEU A 231 -2.01 -14.08 2.12
N ARG A 232 -1.47 -14.21 0.91
CA ARG A 232 -0.54 -15.26 0.53
C ARG A 232 0.80 -14.67 0.12
N VAL A 233 1.88 -15.11 0.75
CA VAL A 233 3.25 -14.78 0.39
C VAL A 233 3.78 -15.79 -0.61
N ASP A 234 4.01 -15.34 -1.83
CA ASP A 234 4.71 -16.09 -2.87
C ASP A 234 6.24 -15.97 -2.71
N PRO A 235 7.01 -17.00 -3.12
CA PRO A 235 8.46 -16.88 -3.14
C PRO A 235 8.92 -15.83 -4.16
N PRO A 236 10.10 -15.21 -3.94
CA PRO A 236 10.71 -14.35 -4.95
C PRO A 236 11.05 -15.16 -6.21
N ASP A 237 10.92 -14.53 -7.37
CA ASP A 237 11.32 -15.15 -8.63
C ASP A 237 12.85 -15.19 -8.75
N ARG A 238 13.42 -16.38 -8.60
CA ARG A 238 14.88 -16.60 -8.68
C ARG A 238 15.32 -17.19 -10.03
N GLN A 239 14.38 -17.41 -10.95
CA GLN A 239 14.70 -18.00 -12.24
C GLN A 239 15.38 -16.98 -13.15
N ARG A 240 16.63 -17.26 -13.50
CA ARG A 240 17.39 -16.45 -14.46
C ARG A 240 16.91 -16.72 -15.90
N ALA A 241 17.16 -15.76 -16.78
CA ALA A 241 17.01 -15.96 -18.22
C ALA A 241 17.92 -17.11 -18.71
N PRO A 242 17.59 -17.78 -19.84
CA PRO A 242 18.49 -18.75 -20.48
C PRO A 242 19.91 -18.18 -20.67
N ALA A 243 20.92 -19.02 -20.47
CA ALA A 243 22.33 -18.60 -20.41
C ALA A 243 22.78 -17.85 -21.68
N GLU A 244 22.21 -18.21 -22.82
CA GLU A 244 22.52 -17.68 -24.15
C GLU A 244 22.11 -16.21 -24.30
N ILE A 245 21.14 -15.76 -23.50
CA ILE A 245 20.59 -14.40 -23.56
C ILE A 245 20.88 -13.59 -22.30
N GLN A 246 21.58 -14.15 -21.30
CA GLN A 246 21.97 -13.42 -20.09
C GLN A 246 22.93 -12.28 -20.41
N HIS A 247 22.96 -11.28 -19.50
CA HIS A 247 23.97 -10.22 -19.54
C HIS A 247 25.36 -10.83 -19.59
N LYS A 248 26.14 -10.45 -20.61
CA LYS A 248 27.57 -10.74 -20.64
C LYS A 248 28.26 -9.80 -19.65
N THR A 249 29.18 -10.31 -18.85
CA THR A 249 29.96 -9.49 -17.92
C THR A 249 30.67 -8.39 -18.71
N LYS A 250 30.32 -7.13 -18.44
CA LYS A 250 31.05 -5.95 -18.93
C LYS A 250 32.24 -5.69 -18.01
#